data_AF-A0A158L726-F1
#
_entry.id   AF-A0A158L726-F1
#
_cell.length_a   1.000
_cell.length_b   1.000
_cell.length_c   1.000
_cell.angle_alpha   90.00
_cell.angle_beta   90.00
_cell.angle_gamma   90.00
#
_symmetry.space_group_name_H-M   'P 1'
#
loop_
_entity.id
_entity.type
_entity.pdbx_description
1 polymer ?
#
loop_
_entity_poly.entity_id
_entity_poly.type
_entity_poly.pdbx_seq_one_letter_code
_entity_poly.pdbx_strand_id
1 'polypeptide(L)'
;MRKDGEDKDHDDGSGDFRGSKRSNQTHQSKTDPDARLYRKGKTASELRFMGHTLSDNRHGLVVNARVSCADGHAEREAAKVMINDARQVADAEVEITVGADKGYDAKEFIEACREMKVAPHVAQNTSGRRSAVPDAIACSVGYAVSQQKRKLIEQGFGWVKTVGRMRQVMVRGLEKVDHLFVLNMAAYNLVRMRSLGQVRP
;
A
#
# COMPACT_ATOMS: atom_id res chain seq x y z
N MET A 1 -5.05 22.02 -9.55
CA MET A 1 -5.84 23.23 -9.84
C MET A 1 -7.15 23.15 -9.07
N ARG A 2 -7.83 24.28 -8.77
CA ARG A 2 -9.17 24.23 -8.18
C ARG A 2 -10.17 23.60 -9.15
N LYS A 3 -11.17 22.88 -8.65
CA LYS A 3 -12.21 22.24 -9.49
C LYS A 3 -13.20 23.23 -10.10
N ASP A 4 -13.52 24.30 -9.37
CA ASP A 4 -14.60 25.24 -9.74
C ASP A 4 -14.10 26.48 -10.51
N GLY A 5 -12.97 26.39 -11.21
CA GLY A 5 -12.45 27.49 -12.01
C GLY A 5 -12.67 27.23 -13.49
N GLU A 6 -13.75 27.79 -14.05
CA GLU A 6 -13.79 28.13 -15.48
C GLU A 6 -12.55 28.97 -15.80
N ASP A 7 -11.80 28.57 -16.82
CA ASP A 7 -10.72 29.35 -17.40
C ASP A 7 -11.32 30.65 -17.95
N LYS A 8 -11.36 31.70 -17.14
CA LYS A 8 -11.34 33.07 -17.66
C LYS A 8 -9.88 33.46 -17.74
N ASP A 9 -9.41 33.60 -18.98
CA ASP A 9 -8.14 34.18 -19.34
C ASP A 9 -7.93 35.47 -18.56
N HIS A 10 -7.11 35.40 -17.51
CA HIS A 10 -6.35 36.54 -17.04
C HIS A 10 -4.97 36.03 -16.64
N ASP A 11 -4.04 36.33 -17.53
CA ASP A 11 -2.62 36.48 -17.27
C ASP A 11 -2.42 37.28 -15.98
N ASP A 12 -1.89 36.62 -14.95
CA ASP A 12 -0.68 37.00 -14.21
C ASP A 12 -0.71 36.42 -12.78
N GLY A 13 0.46 35.96 -12.31
CA GLY A 13 0.71 35.68 -10.90
C GLY A 13 0.53 34.22 -10.47
N SER A 14 1.65 33.58 -10.18
CA SER A 14 1.73 32.43 -9.29
C SER A 14 0.91 32.70 -8.01
N GLY A 15 -0.32 32.21 -7.95
CA GLY A 15 -1.20 32.46 -6.81
C GLY A 15 -0.48 32.04 -5.53
N ASP A 16 -0.31 32.97 -4.58
CA ASP A 16 0.26 32.62 -3.29
C ASP A 16 -0.74 31.71 -2.56
N PHE A 17 -0.39 30.44 -2.46
CA PHE A 17 -1.23 29.42 -1.83
C PHE A 17 -0.90 29.24 -0.34
N ARG A 18 -0.01 30.07 0.25
CA ARG A 18 0.31 30.02 1.68
C ARG A 18 -0.98 30.23 2.51
N GLY A 19 -1.26 29.27 3.39
CA GLY A 19 -2.39 29.34 4.33
C GLY A 19 -3.71 28.72 3.85
N SER A 20 -3.85 28.39 2.55
CA SER A 20 -5.08 27.76 2.03
C SER A 20 -5.06 26.22 2.15
N LYS A 21 -6.12 25.63 2.74
CA LYS A 21 -6.25 24.18 2.89
C LYS A 21 -6.57 23.55 1.53
N ARG A 22 -5.64 22.75 0.99
CA ARG A 22 -5.83 21.99 -0.26
C ARG A 22 -6.45 20.63 0.05
N SER A 23 -7.49 20.24 -0.69
CA SER A 23 -8.16 18.94 -0.56
C SER A 23 -8.50 18.34 -1.93
N ASN A 24 -8.75 17.04 -2.01
CA ASN A 24 -9.21 16.38 -3.25
C ASN A 24 -10.62 16.80 -3.70
N GLN A 25 -11.41 17.42 -2.81
CA GLN A 25 -12.69 18.04 -3.16
C GLN A 25 -12.46 19.33 -3.92
N THR A 26 -11.54 20.17 -3.44
CA THR A 26 -11.30 21.51 -3.98
C THR A 26 -10.28 21.52 -5.10
N HIS A 27 -9.37 20.54 -5.17
CA HIS A 27 -8.26 20.52 -6.12
C HIS A 27 -8.12 19.16 -6.83
N GLN A 28 -7.86 19.20 -8.13
CA GLN A 28 -7.54 18.02 -8.95
C GLN A 28 -6.35 18.29 -9.88
N SER A 29 -5.70 17.22 -10.34
CA SER A 29 -4.72 17.34 -11.43
C SER A 29 -5.42 17.79 -12.71
N LYS A 30 -4.79 18.67 -13.50
CA LYS A 30 -5.30 19.00 -14.84
C LYS A 30 -5.00 17.89 -15.86
N THR A 31 -3.95 17.12 -15.63
CA THR A 31 -3.43 16.15 -16.61
C THR A 31 -3.86 14.72 -16.32
N ASP A 32 -4.19 14.40 -15.06
CA ASP A 32 -4.62 13.06 -14.65
C ASP A 32 -5.58 13.12 -13.44
N PRO A 33 -6.91 13.09 -13.66
CA PRO A 33 -7.90 13.28 -12.59
C PRO A 33 -7.88 12.20 -11.51
N ASP A 34 -7.26 11.04 -11.77
CA ASP A 34 -7.14 9.93 -10.82
C ASP A 34 -5.98 10.13 -9.84
N ALA A 35 -5.01 10.98 -10.19
CA ALA A 35 -3.96 11.37 -9.27
C ALA A 35 -4.53 12.26 -8.16
N ARG A 36 -4.46 11.80 -6.90
CA ARG A 36 -5.05 12.49 -5.75
C ARG A 36 -3.98 13.16 -4.89
N LEU A 37 -4.30 14.34 -4.35
CA LEU A 37 -3.48 14.98 -3.33
C LEU A 37 -3.41 14.08 -2.09
N TYR A 38 -2.19 13.72 -1.73
CA TYR A 38 -1.91 12.93 -0.53
C TYR A 38 -0.75 13.55 0.23
N ARG A 39 -0.88 13.57 1.57
CA ARG A 39 0.15 14.08 2.48
C ARG A 39 0.77 12.93 3.25
N LYS A 40 2.08 12.72 3.07
CA LYS A 40 2.83 11.74 3.87
C LYS A 40 3.45 12.40 5.10
N GLY A 41 2.87 12.18 6.28
CA GLY A 41 3.37 12.75 7.54
C GLY A 41 3.34 14.29 7.53
N LYS A 42 4.42 14.94 8.00
CA LYS A 42 4.49 16.41 8.08
C LYS A 42 4.90 17.12 6.77
N THR A 43 5.09 16.38 5.68
CA THR A 43 5.55 16.94 4.37
C THR A 43 4.44 17.66 3.61
N ALA A 44 4.77 18.27 2.46
CA ALA A 44 3.80 18.87 1.55
C ALA A 44 2.85 17.80 0.96
N SER A 45 1.66 18.24 0.51
CA SER A 45 0.74 17.36 -0.21
C SER A 45 1.10 17.31 -1.69
N GLU A 46 1.21 16.11 -2.25
CA GLU A 46 1.58 15.86 -3.64
C GLU A 46 0.52 14.99 -4.32
N LEU A 47 0.41 15.06 -5.65
CA LEU A 47 -0.44 14.16 -6.43
C LEU A 47 0.16 12.77 -6.47
N ARG A 48 -0.59 11.76 -6.02
CA ARG A 48 -0.11 10.39 -5.87
C ARG A 48 -1.19 9.37 -6.20
N PHE A 49 -0.70 8.22 -6.65
CA PHE A 49 -1.40 6.95 -6.60
C PHE A 49 -0.91 6.14 -5.39
N MET A 50 -1.72 5.20 -4.91
CA MET A 50 -1.32 4.29 -3.85
C MET A 50 -1.10 2.89 -4.42
N GLY A 51 0.14 2.45 -4.44
CA GLY A 51 0.48 1.07 -4.79
C GLY A 51 0.40 0.18 -3.56
N HIS A 52 -0.35 -0.91 -3.67
CA HIS A 52 -0.57 -1.90 -2.63
C HIS A 52 0.06 -3.23 -3.05
N THR A 53 0.76 -3.88 -2.13
CA THR A 53 1.42 -5.16 -2.37
C THR A 53 1.07 -6.11 -1.23
N LEU A 54 0.77 -7.36 -1.57
CA LEU A 54 0.74 -8.48 -0.65
C LEU A 54 1.90 -9.39 -1.04
N SER A 55 2.73 -9.78 -0.06
CA SER A 55 3.89 -10.63 -0.28
C SER A 55 3.88 -11.85 0.61
N ASP A 56 4.34 -12.98 0.08
CA ASP A 56 4.70 -14.15 0.89
C ASP A 56 5.88 -13.81 1.82
N ASN A 57 5.69 -14.10 3.10
CA ASN A 57 6.69 -13.83 4.14
C ASN A 57 7.88 -14.80 4.09
N ARG A 58 7.74 -15.99 3.48
CA ARG A 58 8.83 -16.97 3.44
C ARG A 58 9.92 -16.55 2.46
N HIS A 59 9.54 -16.16 1.25
CA HIS A 59 10.44 -15.92 0.14
C HIS A 59 10.51 -14.44 -0.27
N GLY A 60 9.54 -13.62 0.14
CA GLY A 60 9.44 -12.21 -0.26
C GLY A 60 8.97 -12.05 -1.71
N LEU A 61 8.19 -13.01 -2.20
CA LEU A 61 7.53 -12.94 -3.51
C LEU A 61 6.22 -12.17 -3.38
N VAL A 62 5.93 -11.34 -4.37
CA VAL A 62 4.66 -10.62 -4.47
C VAL A 62 3.59 -11.57 -4.95
N VAL A 63 2.52 -11.75 -4.17
CA VAL A 63 1.40 -12.64 -4.49
C VAL A 63 0.18 -11.87 -4.99
N ASN A 64 0.07 -10.58 -4.66
CA ASN A 64 -0.98 -9.71 -5.17
C ASN A 64 -0.43 -8.27 -5.21
N ALA A 65 -0.80 -7.51 -6.23
CA ALA A 65 -0.41 -6.11 -6.40
C ALA A 65 -1.56 -5.36 -7.05
N ARG A 66 -1.80 -4.12 -6.61
CA ARG A 66 -2.81 -3.23 -7.20
C ARG A 66 -2.54 -1.77 -6.89
N VAL A 67 -3.17 -0.89 -7.63
CA VAL A 67 -3.12 0.56 -7.43
C VAL A 67 -4.51 1.09 -7.13
N SER A 68 -4.60 2.04 -6.20
CA SER A 68 -5.81 2.78 -5.92
C SER A 68 -5.57 4.29 -5.95
N CYS A 69 -6.68 5.03 -5.97
CA CYS A 69 -6.68 6.44 -5.61
C CYS A 69 -6.20 6.65 -4.17
N ALA A 70 -5.56 7.80 -3.90
CA ALA A 70 -5.11 8.17 -2.57
C ALA A 70 -6.19 8.97 -1.80
N ASP A 71 -7.12 8.25 -1.15
CA ASP A 71 -8.26 8.84 -0.42
C ASP A 71 -8.17 8.69 1.12
N GLY A 72 -7.08 8.10 1.62
CA GLY A 72 -6.78 7.96 3.05
C GLY A 72 -7.36 6.71 3.73
N HIS A 73 -8.33 6.03 3.12
CA HIS A 73 -8.86 4.75 3.61
C HIS A 73 -8.48 3.57 2.70
N ALA A 74 -8.03 3.86 1.49
CA ALA A 74 -7.72 2.87 0.48
C ALA A 74 -6.69 1.80 0.91
N GLU A 75 -5.76 2.09 1.82
CA GLU A 75 -4.76 1.10 2.28
C GLU A 75 -5.40 -0.10 2.98
N ARG A 76 -6.30 0.13 3.93
CA ARG A 76 -6.94 -0.96 4.69
C ARG A 76 -7.97 -1.69 3.84
N GLU A 77 -8.72 -0.98 3.02
CA GLU A 77 -9.69 -1.60 2.11
C GLU A 77 -9.01 -2.44 1.03
N ALA A 78 -7.95 -1.92 0.40
CA ALA A 78 -7.16 -2.70 -0.55
C ALA A 78 -6.55 -3.94 0.12
N ALA A 79 -6.01 -3.80 1.33
CA ALA A 79 -5.46 -4.93 2.08
C ALA A 79 -6.53 -6.00 2.37
N LYS A 80 -7.74 -5.62 2.81
CA LYS A 80 -8.85 -6.57 3.03
C LYS A 80 -9.16 -7.37 1.78
N VAL A 81 -9.30 -6.70 0.63
CA VAL A 81 -9.59 -7.39 -0.64
C VAL A 81 -8.43 -8.32 -1.01
N MET A 82 -7.18 -7.87 -0.94
CA MET A 82 -6.01 -8.70 -1.29
C MET A 82 -5.86 -9.93 -0.37
N ILE A 83 -6.16 -9.78 0.92
CA ILE A 83 -6.16 -10.89 1.89
C ILE A 83 -7.29 -11.87 1.57
N ASN A 84 -8.48 -11.37 1.26
CA ASN A 84 -9.62 -12.20 0.88
C ASN A 84 -9.31 -13.02 -0.38
N ASP A 85 -8.76 -12.38 -1.42
CA ASP A 85 -8.35 -13.05 -2.65
C ASP A 85 -7.33 -14.17 -2.34
N ALA A 86 -6.33 -13.89 -1.50
CA ALA A 86 -5.34 -14.88 -1.08
C ALA A 86 -5.96 -16.02 -0.27
N ARG A 87 -6.98 -15.76 0.56
CA ARG A 87 -7.66 -16.79 1.34
C ARG A 87 -8.50 -17.72 0.45
N GLN A 88 -9.13 -17.19 -0.58
CA GLN A 88 -9.97 -17.96 -1.51
C GLN A 88 -9.17 -18.96 -2.35
N VAL A 89 -7.93 -18.62 -2.71
CA VAL A 89 -7.06 -19.50 -3.50
C VAL A 89 -6.27 -20.49 -2.64
N ALA A 90 -6.17 -20.24 -1.34
CA ALA A 90 -5.45 -21.10 -0.43
C ALA A 90 -6.32 -22.28 0.03
N ASP A 91 -5.68 -23.42 0.31
CA ASP A 91 -6.35 -24.59 0.83
C ASP A 91 -7.13 -24.26 2.12
N ALA A 92 -8.30 -24.89 2.28
CA ALA A 92 -9.18 -24.62 3.42
C ALA A 92 -8.51 -24.96 4.76
N GLU A 93 -7.62 -25.95 4.76
CA GLU A 93 -6.92 -26.47 5.94
C GLU A 93 -5.69 -25.65 6.33
N VAL A 94 -5.19 -24.79 5.44
CA VAL A 94 -3.98 -24.00 5.71
C VAL A 94 -4.33 -22.79 6.57
N GLU A 95 -3.62 -22.65 7.69
CA GLU A 95 -3.65 -21.44 8.49
C GLU A 95 -2.88 -20.31 7.80
N ILE A 96 -3.58 -19.21 7.50
CA ILE A 96 -2.98 -18.03 6.89
C ILE A 96 -2.77 -16.98 7.96
N THR A 97 -1.58 -16.38 7.94
CA THR A 97 -1.24 -15.25 8.80
C THR A 97 -0.85 -14.04 7.96
N VAL A 98 -1.23 -12.83 8.40
CA VAL A 98 -0.93 -11.60 7.67
C VAL A 98 -0.08 -10.65 8.51
N GLY A 99 1.11 -10.34 8.01
CA GLY A 99 1.98 -9.33 8.61
C GLY A 99 1.64 -7.93 8.12
N ALA A 100 1.38 -6.98 9.01
CA ALA A 100 1.15 -5.58 8.63
C ALA A 100 1.83 -4.58 9.60
N ASP A 101 1.97 -3.33 9.17
CA ASP A 101 2.53 -2.28 10.02
C ASP A 101 1.56 -1.79 11.10
N LYS A 102 2.05 -0.91 11.97
CA LYS A 102 1.28 -0.38 13.11
C LYS A 102 0.05 0.45 12.72
N GLY A 103 0.00 0.96 11.50
CA GLY A 103 -1.13 1.70 10.94
C GLY A 103 -2.33 0.80 10.65
N TYR A 104 -2.13 -0.51 10.56
CA TYR A 104 -3.19 -1.51 10.42
C TYR A 104 -3.72 -2.03 11.75
N ASP A 105 -3.11 -1.64 12.88
CA ASP A 105 -3.67 -1.94 14.20
C ASP A 105 -4.93 -1.07 14.37
N ALA A 106 -6.05 -1.57 13.90
CA ALA A 106 -7.33 -0.90 13.93
C ALA A 106 -8.41 -1.96 14.08
N LYS A 107 -9.39 -1.70 14.95
CA LYS A 107 -10.35 -2.72 15.38
C LYS A 107 -11.07 -3.35 14.19
N GLU A 108 -11.52 -2.52 13.26
CA GLU A 108 -12.21 -2.92 12.05
C GLU A 108 -11.35 -3.77 11.10
N PHE A 109 -10.04 -3.55 11.08
CA PHE A 109 -9.13 -4.35 10.26
C PHE A 109 -8.84 -5.71 10.90
N ILE A 110 -8.63 -5.73 12.22
CA ILE A 110 -8.43 -6.97 12.97
C ILE A 110 -9.68 -7.86 12.93
N GLU A 111 -10.87 -7.26 13.03
CA GLU A 111 -12.15 -7.99 12.91
C GLU A 111 -12.31 -8.58 11.51
N ALA A 112 -12.05 -7.81 10.44
CA ALA A 112 -12.10 -8.32 9.07
C ALA A 112 -11.13 -9.51 8.85
N CYS A 113 -9.91 -9.45 9.38
CA CYS A 113 -8.97 -10.57 9.32
C CYS A 113 -9.54 -11.84 9.99
N ARG A 114 -10.20 -11.70 11.14
CA ARG A 114 -10.83 -12.84 11.84
C ARG A 114 -12.00 -13.42 11.06
N GLU A 115 -12.85 -12.57 10.47
CA GLU A 115 -13.96 -13.00 9.62
C GLU A 115 -13.45 -13.82 8.42
N MET A 116 -12.32 -13.39 7.83
CA MET A 116 -11.63 -14.12 6.76
C MET A 116 -10.86 -15.36 7.24
N LYS A 117 -10.88 -15.69 8.54
CA LYS A 117 -10.08 -16.76 9.16
C LYS A 117 -8.57 -16.62 8.91
N VAL A 118 -8.08 -15.38 8.97
CA VAL A 118 -6.66 -15.04 8.83
C VAL A 118 -6.14 -14.49 10.15
N ALA A 119 -5.02 -15.02 10.65
CA ALA A 119 -4.41 -14.56 11.88
C ALA A 119 -3.67 -13.21 11.66
N PRO A 120 -4.07 -12.11 12.32
CA PRO A 120 -3.46 -10.80 12.12
C PRO A 120 -2.14 -10.65 12.90
N HIS A 121 -1.02 -10.88 12.22
CA HIS A 121 0.33 -10.55 12.71
C HIS A 121 0.65 -9.05 12.49
N VAL A 122 -0.24 -8.19 12.94
CA VAL A 122 -0.12 -6.73 12.79
C VAL A 122 0.72 -6.17 13.93
N ALA A 123 1.66 -5.27 13.64
CA ALA A 123 2.45 -4.62 14.69
C ALA A 123 1.56 -3.84 15.67
N GLN A 124 1.60 -4.20 16.96
CA GLN A 124 0.81 -3.52 17.99
C GLN A 124 1.15 -2.03 18.09
N ASN A 125 0.11 -1.19 18.15
CA ASN A 125 0.21 0.24 18.41
C ASN A 125 -0.33 0.54 19.80
N THR A 126 0.58 0.55 20.77
CA THR A 126 0.32 0.77 22.20
C THR A 126 0.57 2.21 22.67
N SER A 127 0.94 3.11 21.76
CA SER A 127 1.25 4.51 22.09
C SER A 127 -0.04 5.28 22.39
N GLY A 128 -0.37 5.44 23.67
CA GLY A 128 -1.52 6.22 24.12
C GLY A 128 -2.87 5.54 23.88
N ARG A 129 -2.89 4.23 23.62
CA ARG A 129 -4.10 3.42 23.43
C ARG A 129 -3.83 1.93 23.60
N ARG A 130 -4.88 1.13 23.75
CA ARG A 130 -4.80 -0.34 23.71
C ARG A 130 -4.77 -0.85 22.27
N SER A 131 -3.94 -1.84 21.98
CA SER A 131 -3.91 -2.50 20.67
C SER A 131 -5.18 -3.33 20.42
N ALA A 132 -5.62 -3.43 19.16
CA ALA A 132 -6.72 -4.29 18.75
C ALA A 132 -6.28 -5.74 18.51
N VAL A 133 -4.97 -5.97 18.33
CA VAL A 133 -4.39 -7.31 18.16
C VAL A 133 -4.47 -8.07 19.49
N PRO A 134 -5.07 -9.28 19.53
CA PRO A 134 -5.10 -10.11 20.73
C PRO A 134 -3.73 -10.44 21.28
N ASP A 135 -3.62 -10.44 22.61
CA ASP A 135 -2.38 -10.80 23.31
C ASP A 135 -1.94 -12.23 23.00
N ALA A 136 -2.89 -13.17 22.83
CA ALA A 136 -2.59 -14.55 22.43
C ALA A 136 -1.86 -14.65 21.08
N ILE A 137 -2.20 -13.78 20.12
CA ILE A 137 -1.51 -13.71 18.82
C ILE A 137 -0.16 -13.01 18.99
N ALA A 138 -0.13 -11.88 19.69
CA ALA A 138 1.10 -11.10 19.89
C ALA A 138 2.19 -11.88 20.64
N CYS A 139 1.79 -12.81 21.52
CA CYS A 139 2.70 -13.70 22.26
C CYS A 139 3.10 -14.97 21.49
N SER A 140 2.58 -15.20 20.29
CA SER A 140 2.91 -16.40 19.51
C SER A 140 4.29 -16.32 18.87
N VAL A 141 4.95 -17.48 18.69
CA VAL A 141 6.22 -17.57 17.97
C VAL A 141 6.06 -17.14 16.50
N GLY A 142 4.93 -17.50 15.88
CA GLY A 142 4.60 -17.12 14.50
C GLY A 142 4.53 -15.59 14.32
N TYR A 143 3.99 -14.87 15.30
CA TYR A 143 3.96 -13.41 15.29
C TYR A 143 5.37 -12.82 15.27
N ALA A 144 6.27 -13.29 16.15
CA ALA A 144 7.65 -12.80 16.18
C ALA A 144 8.39 -13.01 14.85
N VAL A 145 8.23 -14.18 14.22
CA VAL A 145 8.82 -14.48 12.90
C VAL A 145 8.21 -13.60 11.81
N SER A 146 6.89 -13.46 11.78
CA SER A 146 6.18 -12.63 10.81
C SER A 146 6.65 -11.17 10.86
N GLN A 147 6.83 -10.63 12.07
CA GLN A 147 7.31 -9.26 12.28
C GLN A 147 8.72 -9.03 11.73
N GLN A 148 9.59 -10.03 11.81
CA GLN A 148 10.92 -9.95 11.20
C GLN A 148 10.84 -10.05 9.67
N LYS A 149 10.04 -10.99 9.15
CA LYS A 149 9.92 -11.28 7.71
C LYS A 149 9.15 -10.22 6.93
N ARG A 150 8.20 -9.52 7.55
CA ARG A 150 7.41 -8.45 6.91
C ARG A 150 8.29 -7.39 6.23
N LYS A 151 9.51 -7.15 6.72
CA LYS A 151 10.48 -6.22 6.10
C LYS A 151 10.87 -6.59 4.67
N LEU A 152 10.65 -7.83 4.23
CA LEU A 152 10.92 -8.26 2.85
C LEU A 152 10.08 -7.50 1.83
N ILE A 153 8.88 -7.04 2.20
CA ILE A 153 8.02 -6.25 1.30
C ILE A 153 8.69 -4.94 0.85
N GLU A 154 9.57 -4.38 1.68
CA GLU A 154 10.32 -3.16 1.37
C GLU A 154 11.34 -3.39 0.24
N GLN A 155 11.78 -4.63 0.01
CA GLN A 155 12.66 -4.95 -1.12
C GLN A 155 11.92 -4.79 -2.44
N GLY A 156 10.68 -5.28 -2.54
CA GLY A 156 9.82 -5.10 -3.71
C GLY A 156 9.50 -3.62 -3.96
N PHE A 157 9.10 -2.89 -2.91
CA PHE A 157 8.87 -1.45 -3.00
C PHE A 157 10.14 -0.65 -3.32
N GLY A 158 11.31 -1.08 -2.85
CA GLY A 158 12.59 -0.48 -3.20
C GLY A 158 12.89 -0.68 -4.67
N TRP A 159 12.81 -1.92 -5.14
CA TRP A 159 13.11 -2.30 -6.52
C TRP A 159 12.20 -1.61 -7.54
N VAL A 160 10.89 -1.58 -7.30
CA VAL A 160 9.94 -0.94 -8.23
C VAL A 160 10.17 0.57 -8.36
N LYS A 161 10.65 1.22 -7.29
CA LYS A 161 10.95 2.67 -7.30
C LYS A 161 12.26 2.97 -8.02
N THR A 162 13.28 2.12 -7.87
CA THR A 162 14.62 2.37 -8.42
C THR A 162 14.79 1.81 -9.83
N VAL A 163 14.42 0.55 -10.04
CA VAL A 163 14.57 -0.16 -11.32
C VAL A 163 13.30 -0.03 -12.15
N GLY A 164 12.14 -0.26 -11.53
CA GLY A 164 10.84 -0.19 -12.21
C GLY A 164 10.36 1.22 -12.57
N ARG A 165 11.11 2.26 -12.16
CA ARG A 165 10.83 3.69 -12.39
C ARG A 165 9.44 4.15 -11.92
N MET A 166 8.82 3.45 -10.97
CA MET A 166 7.50 3.80 -10.41
C MET A 166 7.54 4.91 -9.36
N ARG A 167 8.69 5.59 -9.18
CA ARG A 167 8.77 6.80 -8.34
C ARG A 167 8.03 7.98 -9.00
N GLN A 168 8.04 8.04 -10.34
CA GLN A 168 7.27 8.97 -11.15
C GLN A 168 6.71 8.22 -12.35
N VAL A 169 5.39 8.00 -12.38
CA VAL A 169 4.74 7.28 -13.47
C VAL A 169 4.55 8.20 -14.67
N MET A 170 4.85 7.68 -15.86
CA MET A 170 4.76 8.44 -17.12
C MET A 170 3.47 8.15 -17.89
N VAL A 171 2.61 7.30 -17.34
CA VAL A 171 1.27 6.98 -17.89
C VAL A 171 0.21 7.72 -17.08
N ARG A 172 -0.97 7.90 -17.69
CA ARG A 172 -2.10 8.61 -17.09
C ARG A 172 -3.31 7.69 -16.94
N GLY A 173 -4.05 7.87 -15.85
CA GLY A 173 -5.25 7.11 -15.53
C GLY A 173 -4.96 5.86 -14.70
N LEU A 174 -5.87 5.56 -13.77
CA LEU A 174 -5.69 4.51 -12.76
C LEU A 174 -5.38 3.15 -13.37
N GLU A 175 -6.14 2.74 -14.39
CA GLU A 175 -5.99 1.43 -15.04
C GLU A 175 -4.60 1.23 -15.64
N LYS A 176 -4.07 2.25 -16.34
CA LYS A 176 -2.73 2.18 -16.95
C LYS A 176 -1.63 2.13 -15.90
N VAL A 177 -1.79 2.91 -14.81
CA VAL A 177 -0.85 2.91 -13.69
C VAL A 177 -0.88 1.57 -12.96
N ASP A 178 -2.07 0.98 -12.79
CA ASP A 178 -2.26 -0.34 -12.19
C ASP A 178 -1.56 -1.43 -13.02
N HIS A 179 -1.83 -1.51 -14.33
CA HIS A 179 -1.16 -2.46 -15.22
C HIS A 179 0.37 -2.32 -15.17
N LEU A 180 0.89 -1.09 -15.20
CA LEU A 180 2.33 -0.86 -15.11
C LEU A 180 2.90 -1.30 -13.75
N PHE A 181 2.16 -1.09 -12.66
CA PHE A 181 2.57 -1.50 -11.32
C PHE A 181 2.60 -3.02 -11.19
N VAL A 182 1.54 -3.71 -11.64
CA VAL A 182 1.46 -5.18 -11.64
C VAL A 182 2.58 -5.79 -12.48
N LEU A 183 2.83 -5.26 -13.68
CA LEU A 183 3.93 -5.70 -14.54
C LEU A 183 5.29 -5.58 -13.84
N ASN A 184 5.54 -4.48 -13.15
CA ASN A 184 6.77 -4.28 -12.39
C ASN A 184 6.89 -5.24 -11.21
N MET A 185 5.80 -5.54 -10.51
CA MET A 185 5.81 -6.52 -9.42
C MET A 185 6.07 -7.95 -9.92
N ALA A 186 5.53 -8.31 -11.08
CA ALA A 186 5.86 -9.56 -11.74
C ALA A 186 7.34 -9.63 -12.14
N ALA A 187 7.90 -8.55 -12.69
CA ALA A 187 9.32 -8.47 -13.02
C ALA A 187 10.21 -8.58 -11.76
N TYR A 188 9.82 -7.95 -10.65
CA TYR A 188 10.50 -8.10 -9.36
C TYR A 188 10.53 -9.57 -8.91
N ASN A 189 9.42 -10.31 -9.05
CA ASN A 189 9.39 -11.72 -8.69
C ASN A 189 10.42 -12.54 -9.49
N LEU A 190 10.58 -12.30 -10.79
CA LEU A 190 11.59 -12.97 -11.61
C LEU A 190 13.01 -12.71 -11.08
N VAL A 191 13.32 -11.45 -10.76
CA VAL A 191 14.62 -11.08 -10.17
C VAL A 191 14.80 -11.73 -8.79
N ARG A 192 13.74 -11.78 -7.99
CA ARG A 192 13.78 -12.38 -6.65
C ARG A 192 14.03 -13.88 -6.73
N MET A 193 13.34 -14.59 -7.63
CA MET A 193 13.53 -16.03 -7.84
C MET A 193 14.95 -16.38 -8.23
N ARG A 194 15.62 -15.57 -9.06
CA ARG A 194 17.05 -15.74 -9.34
C ARG A 194 17.90 -15.79 -8.07
N SER A 195 17.62 -14.92 -7.10
CA SER A 195 18.38 -14.89 -5.84
C SER A 195 18.03 -16.02 -4.87
N LEU A 196 16.87 -16.69 -5.04
CA LEU A 196 16.45 -17.83 -4.23
C LEU A 196 17.02 -19.15 -4.77
N GLY A 197 17.16 -19.27 -6.09
CA GLY A 197 17.71 -20.47 -6.74
C GLY A 197 19.23 -20.59 -6.72
N GLN A 198 19.95 -19.53 -6.30
CA GLN A 198 21.40 -19.60 -6.15
C GLN A 198 21.76 -20.15 -4.77
N VAL A 199 22.38 -21.34 -4.73
CA VAL A 199 23.24 -21.72 -3.60
C VAL A 199 24.38 -20.71 -3.59
N ARG A 200 24.46 -19.88 -2.54
CA ARG A 200 25.61 -19.00 -2.36
C ARG A 200 26.84 -19.88 -2.05
N PRO A 201 27.94 -19.81 -2.83
CA PRO A 201 29.23 -20.28 -2.37
C PRO A 201 29.73 -19.40 -1.20
#